data_AF-A0A7C1JZL6-F1
#
_entry.id   AF-A0A7C1JZL6-F1
#
_cell.length_a   1.000
_cell.length_b   1.000
_cell.length_c   1.000
_cell.angle_alpha   90.00
_cell.angle_beta   90.00
_cell.angle_gamma   90.00
#
_symmetry.space_group_name_H-M   'P 1'
#
loop_
_entity.id
_entity.type
_entity.pdbx_description
1 polymer ?
#
loop_
_entity_poly.entity_id
_entity_poly.type
_entity_poly.pdbx_seq_one_letter_code
_entity_poly.pdbx_strand_id
1 'polypeptide(L)'
;MASARQRLIEALERAADQLEQGAPYQWGHVGQCNVGQVVQHLAQMSDRDIMAAFGRTLAEWRLHAAEYFDAAVGDEPLAATQSQQDRCTQGSVPLEQIYRLLADAGLTAQDIGHLEFLSDPHVLARIKRCSLRRNDPADAALYLRTYAALLAERDAAAQHTAEAAYICA
;
A
#
# COMPACT_ATOMS: atom_id res chain seq x y z
N MET A 1 9.18 -10.29 -18.56
CA MET A 1 9.09 -10.16 -17.09
C MET A 1 7.86 -9.33 -16.77
N ALA A 2 7.13 -9.66 -15.69
CA ALA A 2 5.98 -8.87 -15.25
C ALA A 2 6.43 -7.43 -14.88
N SER A 3 5.63 -6.43 -15.23
CA SER A 3 5.93 -5.02 -14.87
C SER A 3 5.91 -4.84 -13.35
N ALA A 4 6.51 -3.76 -12.84
CA ALA A 4 6.46 -3.45 -11.41
C ALA A 4 5.01 -3.33 -10.91
N ARG A 5 4.12 -2.76 -11.71
CA ARG A 5 2.69 -2.64 -11.41
C ARG A 5 1.96 -3.99 -11.43
N GLN A 6 2.29 -4.89 -12.36
CA GLN A 6 1.75 -6.25 -12.36
C GLN A 6 2.11 -7.00 -11.07
N ARG A 7 3.35 -6.85 -10.58
CA ARG A 7 3.77 -7.44 -9.29
C ARG A 7 2.98 -6.89 -8.10
N LEU A 8 2.62 -5.60 -8.13
CA LEU A 8 1.76 -4.99 -7.12
C LEU A 8 0.34 -5.54 -7.16
N ILE A 9 -0.25 -5.66 -8.35
CA ILE A 9 -1.59 -6.27 -8.52
C ILE A 9 -1.59 -7.68 -7.92
N GLU A 10 -0.60 -8.51 -8.28
CA GLU A 10 -0.44 -9.85 -7.71
C GLU A 10 -0.23 -9.83 -6.19
N ALA A 11 0.52 -8.86 -5.66
CA ALA A 11 0.73 -8.74 -4.22
C ALA A 11 -0.56 -8.39 -3.46
N LEU A 12 -1.39 -7.51 -4.02
CA LEU A 12 -2.71 -7.16 -3.47
C LEU A 12 -3.65 -8.36 -3.48
N GLU A 13 -3.69 -9.13 -4.58
CA GLU A 13 -4.51 -10.33 -4.69
C GLU A 13 -4.09 -11.41 -3.70
N ARG A 14 -2.78 -11.70 -3.60
CA ARG A 14 -2.27 -12.68 -2.64
C ARG A 14 -2.52 -12.26 -1.20
N ALA A 15 -2.35 -10.98 -0.89
CA ALA A 15 -2.67 -10.45 0.44
C ALA A 15 -4.15 -10.67 0.78
N ALA A 16 -5.06 -10.38 -0.15
CA ALA A 16 -6.49 -10.61 0.04
C ALA A 16 -6.80 -12.11 0.25
N ASP A 17 -6.24 -12.99 -0.58
CA ASP A 17 -6.41 -14.44 -0.48
C ASP A 17 -5.94 -14.97 0.89
N GLN A 18 -4.78 -14.51 1.37
CA GLN A 18 -4.24 -14.92 2.67
C GLN A 18 -5.12 -14.47 3.84
N LEU A 19 -5.63 -13.23 3.80
CA LEU A 19 -6.53 -12.72 4.82
C LEU A 19 -7.86 -13.49 4.87
N GLU A 20 -8.42 -13.82 3.71
CA GLU A 20 -9.63 -14.67 3.60
C GLU A 20 -9.38 -16.09 4.14
N GLN A 21 -8.15 -16.59 4.05
CA GLN A 21 -7.72 -17.88 4.60
C GLN A 21 -7.36 -17.84 6.09
N GLY A 22 -7.46 -16.67 6.74
CA GLY A 22 -7.23 -16.52 8.18
C GLY A 22 -5.78 -16.21 8.56
N ALA A 23 -5.01 -15.56 7.69
CA ALA A 23 -3.68 -15.08 8.03
C ALA A 23 -3.69 -14.12 9.25
N PRO A 24 -2.60 -14.07 10.04
CA PRO A 24 -2.48 -13.13 11.15
C PRO A 24 -2.66 -11.69 10.67
N TYR A 25 -3.49 -10.93 11.38
CA TYR A 25 -3.81 -9.56 11.03
C TYR A 25 -3.97 -8.68 12.27
N GLN A 26 -3.26 -7.56 12.28
CA GLN A 26 -3.36 -6.56 13.33
C GLN A 26 -2.97 -5.20 12.75
N TRP A 27 -3.91 -4.25 12.75
CA TRP A 27 -3.67 -2.92 12.19
C TRP A 27 -2.50 -2.19 12.89
N GLY A 28 -2.32 -2.40 14.19
CA GLY A 28 -1.22 -1.82 14.97
C GLY A 28 0.15 -2.50 14.77
N HIS A 29 0.26 -3.52 13.91
CA HIS A 29 1.51 -4.21 13.63
C HIS A 29 1.94 -3.94 12.18
N VAL A 30 3.06 -3.25 11.98
CA VAL A 30 3.50 -2.76 10.65
C VAL A 30 3.67 -3.86 9.59
N GLY A 31 3.96 -5.10 10.01
CA GLY A 31 4.04 -6.26 9.11
C GLY A 31 2.72 -7.00 8.86
N GLN A 32 1.67 -6.73 9.64
CA GLN A 32 0.40 -7.48 9.61
C GLN A 32 -0.83 -6.58 9.34
N CYS A 33 -0.63 -5.27 9.24
CA CYS A 33 -1.66 -4.30 8.85
C CYS A 33 -1.88 -4.28 7.33
N ASN A 34 -2.75 -3.40 6.84
CA ASN A 34 -3.15 -3.31 5.43
C ASN A 34 -1.95 -3.20 4.48
N VAL A 35 -1.06 -2.23 4.70
CA VAL A 35 0.13 -2.06 3.86
C VAL A 35 1.12 -3.19 4.10
N GLY A 36 1.29 -3.62 5.37
CA GLY A 36 2.18 -4.72 5.75
C GLY A 36 1.88 -6.01 4.98
N GLN A 37 0.62 -6.41 4.87
CA GLN A 37 0.20 -7.59 4.11
C GLN A 37 0.62 -7.51 2.64
N VAL A 38 0.46 -6.34 2.01
CA VAL A 38 0.88 -6.13 0.61
C VAL A 38 2.40 -6.18 0.49
N VAL A 39 3.13 -5.53 1.41
CA VAL A 39 4.59 -5.50 1.41
C VAL A 39 5.19 -6.90 1.60
N GLN A 40 4.59 -7.76 2.43
CA GLN A 40 5.07 -9.14 2.59
C GLN A 40 5.16 -9.87 1.25
N HIS A 41 4.16 -9.66 0.37
CA HIS A 41 4.14 -10.27 -0.96
C HIS A 41 4.92 -9.47 -2.01
N LEU A 42 4.94 -8.15 -1.95
CA LEU A 42 5.65 -7.34 -2.95
C LEU A 42 7.17 -7.41 -2.76
N ALA A 43 7.64 -7.32 -1.51
CA ALA A 43 9.04 -7.36 -1.16
C ALA A 43 9.56 -8.76 -0.82
N GLN A 44 8.67 -9.77 -0.77
CA GLN A 44 9.00 -11.15 -0.37
C GLN A 44 9.64 -11.20 1.04
N MET A 45 9.05 -10.47 1.97
CA MET A 45 9.52 -10.31 3.35
C MET A 45 8.50 -10.90 4.32
N SER A 46 8.96 -11.43 5.45
CA SER A 46 8.04 -11.78 6.54
C SER A 46 7.60 -10.54 7.32
N ASP A 47 6.49 -10.66 8.05
CA ASP A 47 6.04 -9.64 9.02
C ASP A 47 7.14 -9.23 10.00
N ARG A 48 7.99 -10.18 10.41
CA ARG A 48 9.16 -9.95 11.28
C ARG A 48 10.26 -9.17 10.59
N ASP A 49 10.54 -9.45 9.32
CA ASP A 49 11.54 -8.69 8.55
C ASP A 49 11.09 -7.24 8.36
N ILE A 50 9.80 -7.04 8.09
CA ILE A 50 9.19 -5.70 7.99
C ILE A 50 9.29 -4.98 9.34
N MET A 51 8.89 -5.63 10.43
CA MET A 51 9.01 -5.04 11.77
C MET A 51 10.46 -4.68 12.13
N ALA A 52 11.42 -5.52 11.73
CA ALA A 52 12.84 -5.23 11.92
C ALA A 52 13.29 -4.01 11.10
N ALA A 53 12.79 -3.85 9.87
CA ALA A 53 13.09 -2.71 9.01
C ALA A 53 12.64 -1.35 9.59
N PHE A 54 11.52 -1.33 10.33
CA PHE A 54 11.03 -0.14 11.05
C PHE A 54 11.84 0.22 12.31
N GLY A 55 12.78 -0.64 12.74
CA GLY A 55 13.76 -0.28 13.77
C GLY A 55 13.15 0.18 15.10
N ARG A 56 12.40 -0.69 15.79
CA ARG A 56 11.73 -0.43 17.10
C ARG A 56 10.80 0.79 17.14
N THR A 57 10.59 1.51 16.04
CA THR A 57 9.61 2.59 15.99
C THR A 57 8.21 1.99 15.82
N LEU A 58 7.27 2.43 16.66
CA LEU A 58 5.83 2.13 16.52
C LEU A 58 5.20 3.11 15.53
N ALA A 59 5.70 3.12 14.31
CA ALA A 59 5.34 4.13 13.35
C ALA A 59 4.44 3.55 12.26
N GLU A 60 3.28 4.18 12.10
CA GLU A 60 2.30 3.84 11.07
C GLU A 60 2.89 4.09 9.66
N TRP A 61 2.53 3.24 8.70
CA TRP A 61 2.94 3.40 7.30
C TRP A 61 2.63 4.80 6.76
N ARG A 62 1.49 5.37 7.14
CA ARG A 62 1.11 6.74 6.78
C ARG A 62 2.16 7.77 7.16
N LEU A 63 2.70 7.68 8.38
CA LEU A 63 3.65 8.67 8.88
C LEU A 63 5.01 8.53 8.20
N HIS A 64 5.50 7.30 8.01
CA HIS A 64 6.77 7.09 7.33
C HIS A 64 6.70 7.36 5.83
N ALA A 65 5.57 7.08 5.18
CA ALA A 65 5.39 7.45 3.78
C ALA A 65 5.44 8.98 3.63
N ALA A 66 4.83 9.72 4.55
CA ALA A 66 4.86 11.18 4.50
C ALA A 66 6.30 11.72 4.63
N GLU A 67 7.08 11.13 5.54
CA GLU A 67 8.50 11.46 5.73
C GLU A 67 9.34 11.08 4.50
N TYR A 68 9.17 9.87 3.95
CA TYR A 68 9.95 9.38 2.82
C TYR A 68 9.72 10.19 1.54
N PHE A 69 8.46 10.54 1.26
CA PHE A 69 8.08 11.27 0.04
C PHE A 69 8.07 12.79 0.22
N ASP A 70 8.34 13.31 1.42
CA ASP A 70 8.17 14.73 1.79
C ASP A 70 6.79 15.27 1.34
N ALA A 71 5.74 14.50 1.63
CA ALA A 71 4.39 14.71 1.10
C ALA A 71 3.28 14.35 2.11
N ALA A 72 2.10 14.96 1.97
CA ALA A 72 0.93 14.55 2.73
C ALA A 72 0.44 13.15 2.33
N VAL A 73 -0.18 12.43 3.26
CA VAL A 73 -0.59 11.04 3.08
C VAL A 73 -2.04 10.82 3.51
N GLY A 74 -2.90 10.47 2.54
CA GLY A 74 -4.35 10.27 2.71
C GLY A 74 -5.14 11.58 2.80
N ASP A 75 -6.40 11.49 3.23
CA ASP A 75 -7.34 12.63 3.29
C ASP A 75 -7.22 13.48 4.57
N GLU A 76 -6.60 12.93 5.62
CA GLU A 76 -6.37 13.64 6.87
C GLU A 76 -5.08 14.47 6.76
N PRO A 77 -5.13 15.80 7.01
CA PRO A 77 -3.93 16.62 7.08
C PRO A 77 -2.94 15.96 8.05
N LEU A 78 -1.68 15.75 7.63
CA LEU A 78 -0.63 15.56 8.62
C LEU A 78 -0.71 16.82 9.48
N ALA A 79 -1.20 16.68 10.72
CA ALA A 79 -1.08 17.77 11.65
C ALA A 79 0.39 18.21 11.56
N ALA A 80 0.63 19.48 11.31
CA ALA A 80 1.93 20.09 11.51
C ALA A 80 2.22 20.10 13.03
N THR A 81 2.06 18.97 13.70
CA THR A 81 2.63 18.70 14.99
C THR A 81 4.13 18.72 14.77
N GLN A 82 4.80 19.54 15.55
CA GLN A 82 6.22 19.88 15.55
C GLN A 82 7.19 18.68 15.64
N SER A 83 6.74 17.44 15.45
CA SER A 83 7.53 16.22 15.53
C SER A 83 8.09 15.72 14.19
N GLN A 84 7.70 16.29 13.03
CA GLN A 84 8.29 15.88 11.74
C GLN A 84 9.77 16.31 11.63
N GLN A 85 10.13 17.44 12.22
CA GLN A 85 11.51 17.96 12.21
C GLN A 85 12.41 17.29 13.24
N ASP A 86 11.85 16.75 14.33
CA ASP A 86 12.60 16.05 15.39
C ASP A 86 12.76 14.55 15.13
N ARG A 87 11.93 13.95 14.26
CA ARG A 87 12.04 12.54 13.86
C ARG A 87 12.92 12.40 12.64
N CYS A 88 14.18 12.78 12.75
CA CYS A 88 15.19 12.26 11.82
C CYS A 88 15.34 10.76 12.07
N THR A 89 14.62 9.92 11.32
CA THR A 89 14.96 8.50 11.22
C THR A 89 15.33 8.24 9.77
N GLN A 90 16.62 8.28 9.45
CA GLN A 90 17.08 7.62 8.22
C GLN A 90 16.51 6.20 8.27
N GLY A 91 15.55 5.90 7.40
CA GLY A 91 15.00 4.56 7.29
C GLY A 91 16.17 3.58 7.20
N SER A 92 16.06 2.43 7.85
CA SER A 92 17.05 1.38 7.62
C SER A 92 17.13 1.12 6.11
N VAL A 93 18.30 0.74 5.58
CA VAL A 93 18.44 0.39 4.15
C VAL A 93 17.33 -0.58 3.68
N PRO A 94 16.90 -1.56 4.49
CA PRO A 94 15.72 -2.37 4.18
C PRO A 94 14.40 -1.58 4.00
N LEU A 95 14.11 -0.61 4.86
CA LEU A 95 12.88 0.18 4.78
C LEU A 95 12.89 1.12 3.56
N GLU A 96 14.03 1.73 3.27
CA GLU A 96 14.21 2.54 2.06
C GLU A 96 13.95 1.71 0.80
N GLN A 97 14.44 0.47 0.76
CA GLN A 97 14.23 -0.44 -0.36
C GLN A 97 12.75 -0.81 -0.55
N ILE A 98 12.00 -0.99 0.55
CA ILE A 98 10.54 -1.22 0.48
C ILE A 98 9.85 -0.03 -0.19
N TYR A 99 10.16 1.20 0.22
CA TYR A 99 9.54 2.39 -0.37
C TYR A 99 9.89 2.57 -1.85
N ARG A 100 11.14 2.28 -2.25
CA ARG A 100 11.50 2.27 -3.67
C ARG A 100 10.68 1.25 -4.47
N LEU A 101 10.47 0.04 -3.93
CA LEU A 101 9.65 -0.98 -4.58
C LEU A 101 8.19 -0.53 -4.76
N LEU A 102 7.61 0.12 -3.74
CA LEU A 102 6.25 0.67 -3.81
C LEU A 102 6.17 1.80 -4.84
N ALA A 103 7.15 2.71 -4.85
CA ALA A 103 7.23 3.82 -5.80
C ALA A 103 7.42 3.33 -7.25
N ASP A 104 8.31 2.35 -7.48
CA ASP A 104 8.53 1.72 -8.78
C ASP A 104 7.26 1.01 -9.29
N ALA A 105 6.43 0.50 -8.39
CA ALA A 105 5.12 -0.06 -8.72
C ALA A 105 4.03 0.99 -8.98
N GLY A 106 4.35 2.27 -8.77
CA GLY A 106 3.46 3.41 -9.03
C GLY A 106 2.67 3.90 -7.82
N LEU A 107 2.98 3.46 -6.60
CA LEU A 107 2.34 4.02 -5.40
C LEU A 107 2.98 5.34 -5.00
N THR A 108 2.13 6.32 -4.75
CA THR A 108 2.49 7.57 -4.11
C THR A 108 2.37 7.48 -2.58
N ALA A 109 2.87 8.51 -1.90
CA ALA A 109 2.64 8.68 -0.48
C ALA A 109 1.13 8.61 -0.15
N GLN A 110 0.30 9.30 -0.93
CA GLN A 110 -1.16 9.32 -0.77
C GLN A 110 -1.77 7.92 -0.91
N ASP A 111 -1.36 7.13 -1.90
CA ASP A 111 -1.85 5.77 -2.10
C ASP A 111 -1.55 4.87 -0.90
N ILE A 112 -0.35 4.99 -0.31
CA ILE A 112 0.02 4.24 0.90
C ILE A 112 -0.86 4.65 2.09
N GLY A 113 -1.20 5.93 2.20
CA GLY A 113 -2.14 6.42 3.21
C GLY A 113 -3.53 5.84 3.07
N HIS A 114 -4.07 5.92 1.86
CA HIS A 114 -5.38 5.34 1.56
C HIS A 114 -5.38 3.84 1.79
N LEU A 115 -4.30 3.13 1.44
CA LEU A 115 -4.16 1.71 1.68
C LEU A 115 -4.14 1.39 3.18
N GLU A 116 -3.39 2.14 3.97
CA GLU A 116 -3.29 1.93 5.42
C GLU A 116 -4.64 2.18 6.14
N PHE A 117 -5.45 3.13 5.64
CA PHE A 117 -6.71 3.54 6.26
C PHE A 117 -7.96 2.99 5.56
N LEU A 118 -7.81 2.21 4.49
CA LEU A 118 -8.91 1.71 3.65
C LEU A 118 -9.79 2.85 3.11
N SER A 119 -9.17 3.93 2.60
CA SER A 119 -9.86 5.18 2.31
C SER A 119 -9.77 5.70 0.86
N ASP A 120 -9.20 4.95 -0.09
CA ASP A 120 -9.13 5.41 -1.48
C ASP A 120 -10.56 5.60 -2.04
N PRO A 121 -10.92 6.82 -2.49
CA PRO A 121 -12.27 7.10 -2.95
C PRO A 121 -12.67 6.31 -4.20
N HIS A 122 -11.72 5.97 -5.08
CA HIS A 122 -11.96 5.16 -6.28
C HIS A 122 -12.15 3.68 -5.96
N VAL A 123 -11.51 3.18 -4.90
CA VAL A 123 -11.75 1.81 -4.39
C VAL A 123 -13.09 1.76 -3.68
N LEU A 124 -13.35 2.70 -2.77
CA LEU A 124 -14.60 2.78 -2.02
C LEU A 124 -15.82 2.95 -2.92
N ALA A 125 -15.72 3.70 -4.02
CA ALA A 125 -16.81 3.83 -5.01
C ALA A 125 -17.27 2.49 -5.61
N ARG A 126 -16.42 1.46 -5.60
CA ARG A 126 -16.75 0.10 -6.07
C ARG A 126 -17.33 -0.80 -4.99
N ILE A 127 -17.17 -0.43 -3.71
CA ILE A 127 -17.60 -1.26 -2.58
C ILE A 127 -19.01 -0.83 -2.16
N LYS A 128 -19.98 -1.74 -2.28
CA LYS A 128 -21.39 -1.51 -1.91
C LYS A 128 -21.64 -1.64 -0.39
N ARG A 129 -20.81 -1.02 0.45
CA ARG A 129 -20.95 -1.01 1.92
C ARG A 129 -20.66 0.38 2.48
N CYS A 130 -21.33 0.73 3.58
CA CYS A 130 -21.25 2.08 4.15
C CYS A 130 -19.92 2.41 4.85
N SER A 131 -19.24 1.41 5.42
CA SER A 131 -17.97 1.62 6.14
C SER A 131 -17.16 0.34 6.21
N LEU A 132 -15.84 0.48 6.09
CA LEU A 132 -14.86 -0.59 6.33
C LEU A 132 -14.18 -0.36 7.68
N ARG A 133 -13.91 -1.44 8.41
CA ARG A 133 -13.17 -1.36 9.68
C ARG A 133 -11.70 -1.65 9.42
N ARG A 134 -10.84 -0.71 9.80
CA ARG A 134 -9.38 -0.81 9.64
C ARG A 134 -8.73 -1.97 10.39
N ASN A 135 -9.37 -2.50 11.43
CA ASN A 135 -8.86 -3.64 12.20
C ASN A 135 -9.75 -4.87 12.03
N ASP A 136 -10.26 -5.08 10.81
CA ASP A 136 -11.03 -6.27 10.43
C ASP A 136 -10.41 -6.90 9.16
N PRO A 137 -9.93 -8.15 9.22
CA PRO A 137 -9.24 -8.77 8.10
C PRO A 137 -10.15 -9.01 6.89
N ALA A 138 -11.46 -9.20 7.08
CA ALA A 138 -12.41 -9.40 5.97
C ALA A 138 -12.67 -8.08 5.24
N ASP A 139 -12.81 -6.97 5.98
CA ASP A 139 -12.92 -5.64 5.39
C ASP A 139 -11.63 -5.23 4.66
N ALA A 140 -10.45 -5.59 5.21
CA ALA A 140 -9.17 -5.39 4.55
C ALA A 140 -9.05 -6.22 3.26
N ALA A 141 -9.36 -7.53 3.30
CA ALA A 141 -9.30 -8.39 2.12
C ALA A 141 -10.21 -7.89 0.99
N LEU A 142 -11.45 -7.49 1.32
CA LEU A 142 -12.39 -6.91 0.37
C LEU A 142 -11.80 -5.66 -0.30
N TYR A 143 -11.18 -4.78 0.48
CA TYR A 143 -10.55 -3.57 -0.04
C TYR A 143 -9.37 -3.89 -0.96
N LEU A 144 -8.44 -4.75 -0.52
CA LEU A 144 -7.25 -5.13 -1.29
C LEU A 144 -7.61 -5.78 -2.62
N ARG A 145 -8.59 -6.70 -2.61
CA ARG A 145 -9.10 -7.35 -3.82
C ARG A 145 -9.74 -6.35 -4.78
N THR A 146 -10.52 -5.40 -4.24
CA THR A 146 -11.14 -4.35 -5.06
C THR A 146 -10.08 -3.40 -5.65
N TYR A 147 -9.04 -3.10 -4.88
CA TYR A 147 -7.95 -2.26 -5.34
C TYR A 147 -7.15 -2.93 -6.47
N ALA A 148 -6.83 -4.22 -6.32
CA ALA A 148 -6.19 -5.01 -7.37
C ALA A 148 -6.97 -4.96 -8.69
N ALA A 149 -8.30 -5.21 -8.64
CA ALA A 149 -9.17 -5.15 -9.81
C ALA A 149 -9.15 -3.76 -10.48
N LEU A 150 -9.24 -2.69 -9.69
CA LEU A 150 -9.15 -1.32 -10.20
C LEU A 150 -7.80 -1.04 -10.90
N LEU A 151 -6.69 -1.49 -10.33
CA LEU A 151 -5.38 -1.30 -10.93
C LEU A 151 -5.20 -2.09 -12.22
N ALA A 152 -5.73 -3.31 -12.27
CA ALA A 152 -5.72 -4.17 -13.46
C ALA A 152 -6.54 -3.56 -14.61
N GLU A 153 -7.73 -3.02 -14.31
CA GLU A 153 -8.55 -2.29 -15.30
C GLU A 153 -7.79 -1.09 -15.88
N ARG A 154 -7.15 -0.29 -15.01
CA ARG A 154 -6.36 0.88 -15.42
C ARG A 154 -5.13 0.47 -16.27
N ASP A 155 -4.49 -0.64 -15.94
CA ASP A 155 -3.34 -1.14 -16.70
C ASP A 155 -3.74 -1.66 -18.08
N ALA A 156 -4.82 -2.45 -18.17
CA ALA A 156 -5.34 -2.91 -19.45
C ALA A 156 -5.75 -1.73 -20.35
N ALA A 157 -6.41 -0.71 -19.78
CA ALA A 157 -6.76 0.50 -20.52
C ALA A 157 -5.52 1.25 -21.03
N ALA A 158 -4.47 1.39 -20.20
CA ALA A 158 -3.23 2.05 -20.60
C ALA A 158 -2.50 1.30 -21.74
N GLN A 159 -2.44 -0.04 -21.67
CA GLN A 159 -1.86 -0.87 -22.72
C GLN A 159 -2.60 -0.72 -24.05
N HIS A 160 -3.94 -0.71 -24.00
CA HIS A 160 -4.76 -0.53 -25.20
C HIS A 160 -4.56 0.86 -25.83
N THR A 161 -4.42 1.91 -25.02
CA THR A 161 -4.11 3.26 -25.54
C THR A 161 -2.72 3.36 -26.15
N ALA A 162 -1.71 2.69 -25.57
CA ALA A 162 -0.36 2.70 -26.09
C ALA A 162 -0.26 1.92 -27.42
N GLU A 163 -0.95 0.79 -27.53
CA GLU A 163 -1.03 0.00 -28.76
C GLU A 163 -1.73 0.76 -29.88
N ALA A 164 -2.87 1.40 -29.59
CA ALA A 164 -3.58 2.24 -30.55
C ALA A 164 -2.75 3.45 -31.02
N ALA A 165 -1.97 4.08 -30.12
CA ALA A 165 -1.07 5.17 -30.47
C ALA A 165 0.11 4.71 -31.34
N TYR A 166 0.65 3.50 -31.08
CA TYR A 166 1.72 2.91 -31.89
C TYR A 166 1.27 2.51 -33.29
N ILE A 167 0.06 1.96 -33.45
CA ILE A 167 -0.49 1.56 -34.75
C ILE A 167 -0.76 2.76 -35.67
N CYS A 168 -1.07 3.93 -35.08
CA CYS A 168 -1.37 5.16 -35.82
C CYS A 168 -0.15 6.05 -36.12
N ALA A 169 1.06 5.62 -35.71
CA ALA A 169 2.33 6.34 -35.94
C ALA A 169 3.09 5.77 -37.14
#